data_AF-A0A7L6A4C2-F1
#
_entry.id   AF-A0A7L6A4C2-F1
#
_cell.length_a   1.000
_cell.length_b   1.000
_cell.length_c   1.000
_cell.angle_alpha   90.00
_cell.angle_beta   90.00
_cell.angle_gamma   90.00
#
_symmetry.space_group_name_H-M   'P 1'
#
loop_
_entity.id
_entity.type
_entity.pdbx_description
1 polymer ?
#
loop_
_entity_poly.entity_id
_entity_poly.type
_entity_poly.pdbx_seq_one_letter_code
_entity_poly.pdbx_strand_id
1 'polypeptide(L)'
;MLTTLLGAALLPLQVTAEQADQAPTLRAGDMFGIAAVDAQDLAVSRGGAELDITLNEAKTTGVVGGNHASNLSTGSNYVSDGSFAGATGFSTVVQNSGNNVLIQNATVINLKVQ
;
A
#
# COMPACT_ATOMS: atom_id res chain seq x y z
N MET A 1 -32.71 24.88 -65.76
CA MET A 1 -33.54 24.19 -66.77
C MET A 1 -32.58 23.54 -67.74
N LEU A 2 -32.86 22.29 -68.16
CA LEU A 2 -32.07 21.45 -69.10
C LEU A 2 -30.85 20.74 -68.43
N THR A 3 -30.64 19.42 -68.45
CA THR A 3 -31.43 18.19 -68.62
C THR A 3 -30.45 17.05 -68.27
N THR A 4 -30.92 16.02 -67.58
CA THR A 4 -30.27 14.71 -67.43
C THR A 4 -30.10 13.99 -68.78
N LEU A 5 -28.98 13.29 -69.01
CA LEU A 5 -28.87 11.82 -69.01
C LEU A 5 -27.66 11.29 -69.83
N LEU A 6 -27.00 10.27 -69.26
CA LEU A 6 -26.41 9.07 -69.89
C LEU A 6 -24.89 8.98 -70.09
N GLY A 7 -24.31 7.91 -69.54
CA GLY A 7 -23.03 7.34 -69.98
C GLY A 7 -22.17 6.75 -68.86
N ALA A 8 -22.56 5.58 -68.32
CA ALA A 8 -21.69 4.82 -67.41
C ALA A 8 -20.55 4.16 -68.21
N ALA A 9 -19.31 4.57 -67.95
CA ALA A 9 -18.11 3.86 -68.40
C ALA A 9 -17.46 3.18 -67.18
N LEU A 10 -17.48 1.84 -67.15
CA LEU A 10 -16.70 1.04 -66.20
C LEU A 10 -15.21 1.17 -66.55
N LEU A 11 -14.41 1.68 -65.62
CA LEU A 11 -12.96 1.54 -65.60
C LEU A 11 -12.58 0.63 -64.42
N PRO A 12 -11.66 -0.34 -64.59
CA PRO A 12 -11.26 -1.23 -63.51
C PRO A 12 -10.46 -0.47 -62.45
N LEU A 13 -10.89 -0.63 -61.20
CA LEU A 13 -10.24 -0.14 -59.99
C LEU A 13 -8.90 -0.86 -59.83
N GLN A 14 -7.77 -0.14 -59.89
CA GLN A 14 -6.48 -0.68 -59.48
C GLN A 14 -6.47 -0.72 -57.94
N VAL A 15 -6.69 -1.92 -57.38
CA VAL A 15 -6.57 -2.17 -55.94
C VAL A 15 -5.09 -2.40 -55.63
N THR A 16 -4.46 -1.45 -54.95
CA THR A 16 -3.16 -1.64 -54.32
C THR A 16 -3.30 -2.66 -53.19
N ALA A 17 -2.54 -3.75 -53.28
CA ALA A 17 -2.53 -4.86 -52.32
C ALA A 17 -1.65 -4.55 -51.10
N GLU A 18 -1.94 -3.48 -50.37
CA GLU A 18 -1.21 -3.15 -49.14
C GLU A 18 -2.17 -2.73 -48.02
N GLN A 19 -3.00 -3.67 -47.61
CA GLN A 19 -3.48 -3.72 -46.24
C GLN A 19 -3.70 -5.19 -45.88
N ALA A 20 -2.58 -5.89 -45.66
CA ALA A 20 -2.59 -7.18 -45.00
C ALA A 20 -3.04 -6.92 -43.56
N ASP A 21 -4.30 -7.26 -43.31
CA ASP A 21 -4.90 -7.39 -42.00
C ASP A 21 -3.95 -8.23 -41.12
N GLN A 22 -3.35 -7.60 -40.10
CA GLN A 22 -2.48 -8.31 -39.17
C GLN A 22 -3.35 -9.21 -38.30
N ALA A 23 -3.48 -10.47 -38.71
CA ALA A 23 -4.01 -11.52 -37.87
C ALA A 23 -3.19 -11.57 -36.55
N PRO A 24 -3.84 -11.74 -35.38
CA PRO A 24 -3.13 -11.81 -34.12
C PRO A 24 -2.19 -13.01 -34.15
N THR A 25 -0.90 -12.76 -33.99
CA THR A 25 0.09 -13.83 -33.85
C THR A 25 -0.04 -14.43 -32.45
N LEU A 26 -0.76 -15.54 -32.35
CA LEU A 26 -0.81 -16.33 -31.12
C LEU A 26 0.60 -16.84 -30.80
N ARG A 27 1.16 -16.40 -29.67
CA ARG A 27 2.49 -16.84 -29.24
C ARG A 27 2.33 -18.15 -28.49
N ALA A 28 3.33 -19.04 -28.58
CA ALA A 28 3.27 -20.39 -27.98
C ALA A 28 2.96 -20.41 -26.46
N GLY A 29 3.11 -19.29 -25.75
CA GLY A 29 2.67 -19.13 -24.35
C GLY A 29 1.14 -19.08 -24.17
N ASP A 30 0.39 -18.65 -25.18
CA ASP A 30 -1.07 -18.53 -25.11
C ASP A 30 -1.77 -19.92 -25.08
N MET A 31 -1.08 -20.98 -25.52
CA MET A 31 -1.62 -22.34 -25.59
C MET A 31 -1.73 -23.03 -24.23
N PHE A 32 -1.03 -22.53 -23.20
CA PHE A 32 -1.04 -23.07 -21.84
C PHE A 32 -1.69 -22.12 -20.83
N GLY A 33 -2.45 -21.12 -21.31
CA GLY A 33 -3.09 -20.12 -20.46
C GLY A 33 -2.11 -19.14 -19.79
N ILE A 34 -0.85 -19.12 -20.22
CA ILE A 34 0.20 -18.23 -19.74
C ILE A 34 0.44 -17.13 -20.79
N ALA A 35 -0.56 -16.28 -20.95
CA ALA A 35 -0.34 -14.99 -21.57
C ALA A 35 0.62 -14.18 -20.67
N ALA A 36 1.63 -13.54 -21.27
CA ALA A 36 2.53 -12.68 -20.53
C ALA A 36 1.75 -11.49 -19.95
N VAL A 37 1.71 -11.37 -18.63
CA VAL A 37 1.08 -10.25 -17.93
C VAL A 37 1.99 -9.03 -18.06
N ASP A 38 1.37 -7.88 -18.34
CA ASP A 38 2.08 -6.61 -18.45
C ASP A 38 2.73 -6.21 -17.11
N ALA A 39 3.90 -5.55 -17.16
CA ALA A 39 4.65 -5.21 -15.96
C ALA A 39 3.91 -4.20 -15.07
N GLN A 40 3.05 -3.37 -15.65
CA GLN A 40 2.22 -2.40 -14.95
C GLN A 40 1.03 -3.08 -14.28
N ASP A 41 0.40 -4.05 -14.94
CA ASP A 41 -0.67 -4.87 -14.34
C ASP A 41 -0.14 -5.68 -13.16
N LEU A 42 1.07 -6.23 -13.30
CA LEU A 42 1.74 -6.88 -12.20
C LEU A 42 2.02 -5.87 -11.09
N ALA A 43 2.56 -4.68 -11.39
CA ALA A 43 2.86 -3.62 -10.43
C ALA A 43 1.66 -3.15 -9.60
N VAL A 44 0.48 -3.05 -10.23
CA VAL A 44 -0.78 -2.76 -9.55
C VAL A 44 -1.20 -3.91 -8.64
N SER A 45 -1.02 -5.15 -9.11
CA SER A 45 -1.35 -6.36 -8.36
C SER A 45 -0.40 -6.67 -7.20
N ARG A 46 0.80 -6.05 -7.13
CA ARG A 46 1.76 -6.20 -6.00
C ARG A 46 1.37 -5.40 -4.74
N GLY A 47 0.09 -5.07 -4.56
CA GLY A 47 -0.42 -4.39 -3.36
C GLY A 47 0.00 -2.92 -3.18
N GLY A 48 0.54 -2.26 -4.22
CA GLY A 48 1.08 -0.90 -4.15
C GLY A 48 0.24 0.19 -4.83
N ALA A 49 -0.93 -0.15 -5.38
CA ALA A 49 -1.78 0.77 -6.14
C ALA A 49 -2.85 1.50 -5.31
N GLU A 50 -2.95 1.22 -4.02
CA GLU A 50 -3.90 1.89 -3.14
C GLU A 50 -3.34 3.23 -2.63
N LEU A 51 -4.18 4.27 -2.63
CA LEU A 51 -3.86 5.57 -2.07
C LEU A 51 -3.73 5.45 -0.54
N ASP A 52 -2.51 5.25 -0.06
CA ASP A 52 -2.24 5.12 1.37
C ASP A 52 -2.32 6.48 2.08
N ILE A 53 -3.49 6.77 2.63
CA ILE A 53 -3.68 7.89 3.57
C ILE A 53 -3.74 7.31 4.97
N THR A 54 -2.59 7.26 5.64
CA THR A 54 -2.51 6.88 7.05
C THR A 54 -2.49 8.15 7.92
N LEU A 55 -3.56 8.42 8.66
CA LEU A 55 -3.65 9.48 9.65
C LEU A 55 -3.44 8.92 11.06
N ASN A 56 -2.45 9.42 11.78
CA ASN A 56 -2.13 8.98 13.13
C ASN A 56 -2.18 10.13 14.11
N GLU A 57 -3.00 10.01 15.15
CA GLU A 57 -3.03 10.95 16.26
C GLU A 57 -2.82 10.21 17.58
N ALA A 58 -1.85 10.66 18.36
CA ALA A 58 -1.56 10.15 19.70
C ALA A 58 -1.68 11.29 20.70
N LYS A 59 -2.90 11.59 21.12
CA LYS A 59 -3.20 12.67 22.06
C LYS A 59 -3.27 12.12 23.49
N THR A 60 -2.37 12.58 24.35
CA THR A 60 -2.35 12.23 25.78
C THR A 60 -2.46 13.49 26.62
N THR A 61 -3.49 13.53 27.47
CA THR A 61 -3.67 14.60 28.46
C THR A 61 -3.79 13.97 29.83
N GLY A 62 -3.08 14.51 30.82
CA GLY A 62 -3.31 14.16 32.20
C GLY A 62 -2.72 15.18 33.15
N VAL A 63 -3.25 15.18 34.36
CA VAL A 63 -2.88 16.11 35.44
C VAL A 63 -2.62 15.29 36.68
N VAL A 64 -1.54 15.61 37.39
CA VAL A 64 -1.23 15.04 38.70
C VAL A 64 -1.26 16.18 39.71
N GLY A 65 -2.44 16.42 40.29
CA GLY A 65 -2.68 17.55 41.19
C GLY A 65 -3.21 17.10 42.55
N GLY A 66 -3.04 17.95 43.57
CA GLY A 66 -3.57 17.69 44.93
C GLY A 66 -2.83 16.59 45.70
N ASN A 67 -1.62 16.21 45.27
CA ASN A 67 -0.92 15.10 45.88
C ASN A 67 -0.15 15.52 47.13
N HIS A 68 -0.31 14.75 48.20
CA HIS A 68 0.49 14.81 49.39
C HIS A 68 1.01 13.41 49.67
N ALA A 69 2.30 13.25 49.86
CA ALA A 69 2.90 11.93 50.08
C ALA A 69 3.97 12.03 51.18
N SER A 70 3.81 11.25 52.25
CA SER A 70 4.69 11.23 53.41
C SER A 70 4.88 9.80 53.91
N ASN A 71 5.98 9.53 54.62
CA ASN A 71 6.35 8.18 55.10
C ASN A 71 6.44 7.13 53.97
N LEU A 72 7.03 7.52 52.84
CA LEU A 72 7.08 6.67 51.65
C LEU A 72 8.37 5.85 51.63
N SER A 73 8.25 4.59 51.26
CA SER A 73 9.36 3.76 50.79
C SER A 73 9.06 3.39 49.35
N THR A 74 9.89 3.87 48.41
CA THR A 74 9.75 3.57 46.98
C THR A 74 10.56 2.33 46.61
N GLY A 75 10.20 1.69 45.50
CA GLY A 75 10.84 0.47 45.02
C GLY A 75 11.91 0.71 43.95
N SER A 76 12.54 -0.37 43.50
CA SER A 76 13.34 -0.36 42.28
C SER A 76 12.49 -0.81 41.08
N ASN A 77 12.75 -0.20 39.94
CA ASN A 77 12.27 -0.65 38.64
C ASN A 77 13.40 -1.46 38.01
N TYR A 78 13.24 -2.77 37.85
CA TYR A 78 14.31 -3.63 37.35
C TYR A 78 13.88 -4.43 36.15
N VAL A 79 14.58 -4.20 35.04
CA VAL A 79 14.57 -5.03 33.83
C VAL A 79 15.95 -5.68 33.81
N SER A 80 15.97 -6.95 34.16
CA SER A 80 17.20 -7.73 34.37
C SER A 80 17.73 -8.36 33.09
N ASP A 81 18.87 -9.02 33.20
CA ASP A 81 19.42 -9.87 32.15
C ASP A 81 18.35 -10.85 31.64
N GLY A 82 18.26 -10.96 30.31
CA GLY A 82 17.28 -11.83 29.66
C GLY A 82 15.87 -11.25 29.49
N SER A 83 15.55 -10.08 30.04
CA SER A 83 14.17 -9.54 30.01
C SER A 83 13.60 -9.31 28.59
N PHE A 84 14.48 -9.19 27.59
CA PHE A 84 14.10 -9.12 26.17
C PHE A 84 14.91 -10.10 25.31
N ALA A 85 15.54 -11.11 25.90
CA ALA A 85 16.26 -12.10 25.11
C ALA A 85 15.29 -12.85 24.20
N GLY A 86 15.54 -12.83 22.90
CA GLY A 86 14.64 -13.39 21.89
C GLY A 86 13.44 -12.51 21.53
N ALA A 87 13.36 -11.27 22.02
CA ALA A 87 12.31 -10.35 21.59
C ALA A 87 12.47 -10.01 20.10
N THR A 88 11.42 -10.25 19.31
CA THR A 88 11.33 -9.88 17.90
C THR A 88 10.15 -8.95 17.68
N GLY A 89 10.34 -7.91 16.86
CA GLY A 89 9.32 -6.88 16.67
C GLY A 89 9.56 -5.69 17.60
N PHE A 90 8.54 -5.27 18.34
CA PHE A 90 8.59 -4.07 19.18
C PHE A 90 8.40 -4.43 20.66
N SER A 91 9.21 -3.83 21.53
CA SER A 91 9.09 -3.97 22.99
C SER A 91 9.15 -2.60 23.63
N THR A 92 8.21 -2.32 24.53
CA THR A 92 8.20 -1.09 25.32
C THR A 92 8.07 -1.44 26.79
N VAL A 93 8.87 -0.79 27.63
CA VAL A 93 8.77 -0.91 29.08
C VAL A 93 8.69 0.48 29.66
N VAL A 94 7.69 0.66 30.52
CA VAL A 94 7.51 1.89 31.25
C VAL A 94 7.37 1.55 32.72
N GLN A 95 8.27 2.09 33.52
CA GLN A 95 8.35 1.78 34.93
C GLN A 95 8.42 3.06 35.75
N ASN A 96 7.64 3.10 36.82
CA ASN A 96 7.75 4.12 37.83
C ASN A 96 7.62 3.47 39.20
N SER A 97 8.56 3.77 40.09
CA SER A 97 8.59 3.22 41.44
C SER A 97 8.25 4.27 42.50
N GLY A 98 7.86 5.46 42.05
CA GLY A 98 7.56 6.62 42.87
C GLY A 98 6.07 6.79 43.13
N ASN A 99 5.76 7.84 43.88
CA ASN A 99 4.39 8.28 44.13
C ASN A 99 4.09 9.50 43.26
N ASN A 100 2.80 9.78 43.05
CA ASN A 100 2.34 10.96 42.32
C ASN A 100 2.85 10.98 40.88
N VAL A 101 2.84 9.81 40.22
CA VAL A 101 3.32 9.69 38.85
C VAL A 101 2.18 9.39 37.91
N LEU A 102 2.06 10.25 36.91
CA LEU A 102 1.31 9.98 35.70
C LEU A 102 2.29 9.52 34.64
N ILE A 103 2.00 8.36 34.08
CA ILE A 103 2.71 7.82 32.94
C ILE A 103 1.79 7.94 31.72
N GLN A 104 2.30 8.59 30.67
CA GLN A 104 1.62 8.70 29.38
C GLN A 104 2.56 8.13 28.32
N ASN A 105 2.26 6.93 27.84
CA ASN A 105 2.93 6.34 26.69
C ASN A 105 1.92 6.16 25.58
N ALA A 106 2.28 6.60 24.38
CA ALA A 106 1.53 6.33 23.16
C ALA A 106 2.53 5.90 22.08
N THR A 107 2.32 4.72 21.52
CA THR A 107 3.11 4.20 20.41
C THR A 107 2.16 3.90 19.25
N VAL A 108 2.40 4.50 18.10
CA VAL A 108 1.67 4.20 16.87
C VAL A 108 2.63 3.51 15.90
N ILE A 109 2.31 2.26 15.53
CA ILE A 109 3.10 1.47 14.58
C ILE A 109 2.25 1.26 13.33
N ASN A 110 2.74 1.74 12.19
CA ASN A 110 2.15 1.48 10.88
C ASN A 110 3.01 0.45 10.16
N LEU A 111 2.42 -0.69 9.82
CA LEU A 111 3.13 -1.78 9.15
C LEU A 111 2.52 -1.99 7.78
N LYS A 112 3.39 -2.05 6.77
CA LYS A 112 3.07 -2.53 5.43
C LYS A 112 4.01 -3.66 5.11
N VAL A 113 3.45 -4.80 4.73
CA VAL A 113 4.19 -6.02 4.40
C VAL A 113 3.86 -6.37 2.95
N GLN A 114 4.86 -6.77 2.17
CA GLN A 114 4.76 -7.11 0.74
C GLN A 114 4.65 -8.61 0.55
#